data_AF-W9GH02-F1
#
_entry.id   AF-W9GH02-F1
#
_cell.length_a   1.000
_cell.length_b   1.000
_cell.length_c   1.000
_cell.angle_alpha   90.00
_cell.angle_beta   90.00
_cell.angle_gamma   90.00
#
_symmetry.space_group_name_H-M   'P 1'
#
loop_
_entity.id
_entity.type
_entity.pdbx_description
1 polymer ?
#
loop_
_entity_poly.entity_id
_entity_poly.type
_entity_poly.pdbx_seq_one_letter_code
_entity_poly.pdbx_strand_id
1 'polypeptide(L)'
;MTAAPTQPRLLTEWVIAHTGLTSDDLTELDILAAFDVLVSRCEEARRHGAADPLRSITPREAGGNSRQTTRAMLAQLGYSRAQLRVIHRIMGGSTSGWPGLLRVFVEDRPLTKPQRAYLRRQVRTYIRSGPSVDERHARSSRLADRDRIA
;
A
#
# COMPACT_ATOMS: atom_id res chain seq x y z
N MET A 1 11.42 -32.54 -4.37
CA MET A 1 10.15 -31.87 -3.98
C MET A 1 10.08 -30.55 -4.71
N THR A 2 9.47 -30.55 -5.88
CA THR A 2 9.34 -29.38 -6.75
C THR A 2 8.19 -28.54 -6.21
N ALA A 3 8.48 -27.37 -5.63
CA ALA A 3 7.44 -26.44 -5.23
C ALA A 3 6.63 -26.07 -6.49
N ALA A 4 5.31 -26.31 -6.47
CA ALA A 4 4.43 -25.88 -7.52
C ALA A 4 4.59 -24.36 -7.72
N PRO A 5 4.56 -23.84 -8.96
CA PRO A 5 4.64 -22.41 -9.19
C PRO A 5 3.47 -21.74 -8.46
N THR A 6 3.78 -20.90 -7.48
CA THR A 6 2.79 -20.08 -6.78
C THR A 6 2.05 -19.28 -7.85
N GLN A 7 0.74 -19.53 -8.04
CA GLN A 7 -0.08 -18.71 -8.93
C GLN A 7 0.13 -17.23 -8.60
N PRO A 8 0.10 -16.31 -9.59
CA PRO A 8 0.15 -14.89 -9.32
C PRO A 8 -1.04 -14.53 -8.43
N ARG A 9 -0.77 -14.30 -7.14
CA ARG A 9 -1.81 -13.87 -6.19
C ARG A 9 -1.96 -12.37 -6.30
N LEU A 10 -3.19 -11.89 -6.46
CA LEU A 10 -3.47 -10.48 -6.36
C LEU A 10 -3.12 -9.99 -4.94
N LEU A 11 -2.57 -8.78 -4.81
CA LEU A 11 -2.20 -8.21 -3.51
C LEU A 11 -3.40 -8.27 -2.54
N THR A 12 -4.59 -7.92 -3.01
CA THR A 12 -5.81 -7.88 -2.20
C THR A 12 -6.16 -9.25 -1.63
N GLU A 13 -6.15 -10.30 -2.46
CA GLU A 13 -6.40 -11.68 -2.03
C GLU A 13 -5.37 -12.13 -1.00
N TRP A 14 -4.09 -11.85 -1.26
CA TRP A 14 -3.01 -12.18 -0.34
C TRP A 14 -3.20 -11.45 1.00
N VAL A 15 -3.52 -10.16 0.98
CA VAL A 15 -3.71 -9.35 2.18
C VAL A 15 -4.91 -9.85 2.99
N ILE A 16 -6.04 -10.13 2.34
CA ILE A 16 -7.24 -10.66 3.00
C ILE A 16 -6.92 -11.98 3.70
N ALA A 17 -6.31 -12.93 2.96
CA ALA A 17 -5.98 -14.25 3.49
C ALA A 17 -5.01 -14.21 4.68
N HIS A 18 -4.08 -13.25 4.70
CA HIS A 18 -3.01 -13.20 5.71
C HIS A 18 -3.25 -12.20 6.84
N THR A 19 -4.21 -11.28 6.74
CA THR A 19 -4.44 -10.25 7.75
C THR A 19 -5.81 -10.35 8.43
N GLY A 20 -6.80 -10.92 7.76
CA GLY A 20 -8.20 -10.84 8.18
C GLY A 20 -8.79 -9.43 8.10
N LEU A 21 -8.23 -8.59 7.20
CA LEU A 21 -8.91 -7.41 6.67
C LEU A 21 -9.94 -7.86 5.61
N THR A 22 -11.01 -7.09 5.46
CA THR A 22 -12.04 -7.35 4.44
C THR A 22 -11.70 -6.66 3.12
N SER A 23 -12.41 -7.01 2.05
CA SER A 23 -12.35 -6.26 0.79
C SER A 23 -12.69 -4.79 1.01
N ASP A 24 -13.73 -4.50 1.80
CA ASP A 24 -14.16 -3.15 2.12
C ASP A 24 -13.07 -2.34 2.84
N ASP A 25 -12.34 -2.97 3.79
CA ASP A 25 -11.21 -2.33 4.46
C ASP A 25 -10.13 -1.88 3.46
N LEU A 26 -9.89 -2.68 2.41
CA LEU A 26 -8.90 -2.40 1.37
C LEU A 26 -9.38 -1.36 0.36
N THR A 27 -10.67 -1.39 0.02
CA THR A 27 -11.35 -0.40 -0.83
C THR A 27 -11.39 0.97 -0.15
N GLU A 28 -11.66 1.01 1.16
CA GLU A 28 -11.63 2.25 1.95
C GLU A 28 -10.25 2.92 1.90
N LEU A 29 -9.18 2.12 1.85
CA LEU A 29 -7.82 2.63 1.70
C LEU A 29 -7.44 2.94 0.24
N ASP A 30 -8.24 2.54 -0.73
CA ASP A 30 -7.89 2.53 -2.15
C ASP A 30 -6.52 1.85 -2.35
N ILE A 31 -6.31 0.69 -1.70
CA ILE A 31 -4.95 0.13 -1.58
C ILE A 31 -4.32 -0.24 -2.92
N LEU A 32 -5.14 -0.56 -3.93
CA LEU A 32 -4.68 -0.92 -5.27
C LEU A 32 -4.09 0.27 -6.01
N ALA A 33 -4.75 1.43 -6.01
CA ALA A 33 -4.16 2.63 -6.61
C ALA A 33 -2.85 3.04 -5.92
N ALA A 34 -2.78 2.87 -4.59
CA ALA A 34 -1.55 3.08 -3.85
C ALA A 34 -0.46 2.08 -4.24
N PHE A 35 -0.81 0.81 -4.41
CA PHE A 35 0.11 -0.23 -4.87
C PHE A 35 0.70 0.11 -6.24
N ASP A 36 -0.13 0.51 -7.21
CA ASP A 36 0.32 0.86 -8.57
C ASP A 36 1.34 2.00 -8.55
N VAL A 37 1.08 3.05 -7.77
CA VAL A 37 2.03 4.16 -7.58
C VAL A 37 3.33 3.66 -6.95
N LEU A 38 3.26 2.87 -5.88
CA LEU A 38 4.45 2.39 -5.18
C LEU A 38 5.29 1.44 -6.04
N VAL A 39 4.66 0.55 -6.80
CA VAL A 39 5.35 -0.32 -7.76
C VAL A 39 6.00 0.52 -8.86
N SER A 40 5.30 1.51 -9.42
CA SER A 40 5.87 2.43 -10.40
C SER A 40 7.12 3.14 -9.86
N ARG A 41 7.11 3.58 -8.59
CA ARG A 41 8.29 4.17 -7.94
C ARG A 41 9.45 3.19 -7.78
N CYS A 42 9.16 1.95 -7.39
CA CYS A 42 10.16 0.88 -7.31
C CYS A 42 10.74 0.57 -8.69
N GLU A 43 9.92 0.44 -9.73
CA GLU A 43 10.38 0.20 -11.10
C GLU A 43 11.26 1.33 -11.61
N GLU A 44 10.90 2.58 -11.32
CA GLU A 44 11.73 3.72 -11.66
C GLU A 44 13.09 3.67 -10.94
N ALA A 45 13.11 3.40 -9.64
CA ALA A 45 14.35 3.23 -8.90
C ALA A 45 15.22 2.09 -9.48
N ARG A 46 14.59 0.97 -9.89
CA ARG A 46 15.26 -0.15 -10.55
C ARG A 46 15.89 0.26 -11.88
N ARG A 47 15.19 1.04 -12.71
CA ARG A 47 15.72 1.58 -13.99
C ARG A 47 16.94 2.49 -13.78
N HIS A 48 16.97 3.22 -12.67
CA HIS A 48 18.12 4.04 -12.26
C HIS A 48 19.22 3.25 -11.53
N GLY A 49 19.17 1.91 -11.55
CA GLY A 49 20.23 1.05 -11.01
C GLY A 49 20.18 0.82 -9.50
N ALA A 50 19.06 1.08 -8.82
CA ALA A 50 18.93 0.79 -7.40
C ALA A 50 19.06 -0.71 -7.13
N ALA A 51 20.04 -1.10 -6.31
CA ALA A 51 20.24 -2.48 -5.90
C ALA A 51 19.07 -3.05 -5.09
N ASP A 52 18.38 -2.19 -4.33
CA ASP A 52 17.16 -2.53 -3.59
C ASP A 52 16.09 -1.46 -3.84
N PRO A 53 15.25 -1.63 -4.88
CA PRO A 53 14.26 -0.63 -5.27
C PRO A 53 13.18 -0.37 -4.21
N LEU A 54 12.90 -1.35 -3.34
CA LEU A 54 11.90 -1.20 -2.28
C LEU A 54 12.31 -0.15 -1.25
N ARG A 55 13.60 0.15 -1.10
CA ARG A 55 14.09 1.23 -0.21
C ARG A 55 13.62 2.62 -0.67
N SER A 56 13.31 2.78 -1.96
CA SER A 56 12.88 4.07 -2.54
C SER A 56 11.52 4.56 -2.03
N ILE A 57 10.72 3.67 -1.43
CA ILE A 57 9.41 3.96 -0.86
C ILE A 57 9.37 3.90 0.67
N THR A 58 10.47 3.50 1.34
CA THR A 58 10.48 3.38 2.80
C THR A 58 10.64 4.74 3.48
N PRO A 59 9.97 5.01 4.60
CA PRO A 59 10.13 6.29 5.30
C PRO A 59 11.56 6.58 5.78
N ARG A 60 12.35 5.53 6.07
CA ARG A 60 13.70 5.63 6.64
C ARG A 60 14.77 5.88 5.58
N GLU A 61 14.62 5.30 4.40
CA GLU A 61 15.72 5.21 3.43
C GLU A 61 15.41 5.94 2.12
N ALA A 62 14.13 6.23 1.86
CA ALA A 62 13.77 7.08 0.73
C ALA A 62 14.28 8.51 0.95
N GLY A 63 15.01 9.04 -0.03
CA GLY A 63 15.40 10.45 -0.07
C GLY A 63 14.19 11.39 0.00
N GLY A 64 14.42 12.64 0.43
CA GLY A 64 13.37 13.66 0.55
C GLY A 64 12.54 13.82 -0.73
N ASN A 65 13.20 13.86 -1.88
CA ASN A 65 12.56 13.99 -3.19
C ASN A 65 11.65 12.79 -3.50
N SER A 66 12.11 11.55 -3.30
CA SER A 66 11.29 10.36 -3.58
C SER A 66 10.00 10.36 -2.75
N ARG A 67 10.10 10.73 -1.47
CA ARG A 67 8.94 10.82 -0.57
C ARG A 67 7.96 11.90 -1.01
N GLN A 68 8.45 13.06 -1.44
CA GLN A 68 7.61 14.15 -1.93
C GLN A 68 6.91 13.78 -3.24
N THR A 69 7.62 13.15 -4.17
CA THR A 69 7.05 12.66 -5.43
C THR A 69 5.94 11.64 -5.19
N THR A 70 6.19 10.59 -4.39
CA THR A 70 5.16 9.59 -4.07
C THR A 70 3.93 10.25 -3.44
N ARG A 71 4.14 11.19 -2.51
CA ARG A 71 3.05 11.94 -1.88
C ARG A 71 2.27 12.77 -2.89
N ALA A 72 2.94 13.44 -3.83
CA ALA A 72 2.32 14.26 -4.86
C ALA A 72 1.47 13.39 -5.81
N MET A 73 2.00 12.25 -6.27
CA MET A 73 1.27 11.31 -7.12
C MET A 73 -0.01 10.81 -6.44
N LEU A 74 0.09 10.35 -5.18
CA LEU A 74 -1.07 9.90 -4.43
C LEU A 74 -2.06 11.05 -4.12
N ALA A 75 -1.57 12.27 -3.87
CA ALA A 75 -2.44 13.42 -3.68
C ALA A 75 -3.20 13.81 -4.96
N GLN A 76 -2.59 13.65 -6.15
CA GLN A 76 -3.27 13.83 -7.44
C GLN A 76 -4.38 12.80 -7.66
N LEU A 77 -4.22 11.60 -7.10
CA LEU A 77 -5.28 10.58 -7.03
C LEU A 77 -6.32 10.88 -5.93
N GLY A 78 -6.27 12.06 -5.30
CA GLY A 78 -7.23 12.51 -4.30
C GLY A 78 -7.09 11.82 -2.93
N TYR A 79 -5.91 11.31 -2.59
CA TYR A 79 -5.66 10.77 -1.25
C TYR A 79 -5.57 11.90 -0.23
N SER A 80 -6.27 11.72 0.88
CA SER A 80 -6.18 12.67 1.98
C SER A 80 -4.88 12.55 2.75
N ARG A 81 -4.53 13.58 3.54
CA ARG A 81 -3.34 13.53 4.41
C ARG A 81 -3.38 12.37 5.40
N ALA A 82 -4.57 11.99 5.89
CA ALA A 82 -4.74 10.85 6.78
C ALA A 82 -4.53 9.53 6.03
N GLN A 83 -5.11 9.40 4.84
CA GLN A 83 -4.96 8.23 3.97
C GLN A 83 -3.49 8.03 3.55
N LEU A 84 -2.82 9.10 3.11
CA LEU A 84 -1.39 9.09 2.79
C LEU A 84 -0.54 8.58 3.95
N ARG A 85 -0.84 9.04 5.17
CA ARG A 85 -0.11 8.63 6.38
C ARG A 85 -0.28 7.14 6.67
N VAL A 86 -1.50 6.62 6.57
CA VAL A 86 -1.73 5.18 6.80
C VAL A 86 -1.12 4.34 5.67
N ILE A 87 -1.25 4.72 4.40
CA ILE A 87 -0.65 4.04 3.25
C ILE A 87 0.86 3.95 3.38
N HIS A 88 1.54 5.08 3.62
CA HIS A 88 3.00 5.09 3.78
C HIS A 88 3.44 4.18 4.93
N ARG A 89 2.68 4.20 6.02
CA ARG A 89 2.98 3.40 7.22
C ARG A 89 2.76 1.90 6.99
N ILE A 90 1.69 1.49 6.32
CA ILE A 90 1.42 0.07 6.10
C ILE A 90 2.23 -0.48 4.91
N MET A 91 2.32 0.24 3.80
CA MET A 91 2.93 -0.24 2.56
C MET A 91 4.45 -0.10 2.57
N GLY A 92 4.96 1.09 2.91
CA GLY A 92 6.39 1.42 2.86
C GLY A 92 7.18 1.07 4.12
N GLY A 93 6.51 0.59 5.17
CA GLY A 93 7.16 0.21 6.42
C GLY A 93 7.23 1.33 7.45
N SER A 94 7.93 1.07 8.56
CA SER A 94 8.19 2.05 9.61
C SER A 94 9.63 1.95 10.12
N THR A 95 10.10 2.99 10.79
CA THR A 95 11.40 3.00 11.47
C THR A 95 11.45 2.07 12.69
N SER A 96 10.30 1.58 13.16
CA SER A 96 10.14 0.78 14.38
C SER A 96 10.12 -0.74 14.10
N GLY A 97 10.73 -1.20 13.01
CA GLY A 97 10.86 -2.62 12.69
C GLY A 97 9.69 -3.22 11.88
N TRP A 98 8.77 -2.42 11.37
CA TRP A 98 7.79 -2.88 10.37
C TRP A 98 8.42 -2.77 8.95
N PRO A 99 8.67 -3.88 8.23
CA PRO A 99 9.34 -3.83 6.93
C PRO A 99 8.48 -3.29 5.78
N GLY A 100 7.16 -3.17 5.97
CA GLY A 100 6.25 -2.72 4.92
C GLY A 100 5.55 -3.88 4.22
N LEU A 101 4.26 -3.70 3.92
CA LEU A 101 3.41 -4.72 3.32
C LEU A 101 3.93 -5.12 1.93
N LEU A 102 4.40 -4.14 1.15
CA LEU A 102 4.93 -4.41 -0.18
C LEU A 102 6.15 -5.34 -0.12
N ARG A 103 7.05 -5.12 0.84
CA ARG A 103 8.22 -5.99 1.03
C ARG A 103 7.80 -7.40 1.45
N VAL A 104 6.89 -7.52 2.42
CA VAL A 104 6.40 -8.84 2.86
C VAL A 104 5.77 -9.62 1.71
N PHE A 105 4.98 -8.93 0.88
CA PHE A 105 4.31 -9.50 -0.28
C PHE A 105 5.31 -9.98 -1.34
N VAL A 106 6.31 -9.15 -1.69
CA VAL A 106 7.35 -9.51 -2.68
C VAL A 106 8.23 -10.66 -2.17
N GLU A 107 8.52 -10.71 -0.87
CA GLU A 107 9.28 -11.80 -0.25
C GLU A 107 8.47 -13.11 -0.09
N ASP A 108 7.17 -13.09 -0.42
CA ASP A 108 6.20 -14.18 -0.21
C ASP A 108 6.32 -14.87 1.15
N ARG A 109 6.59 -14.09 2.20
CA ARG A 109 6.77 -14.61 3.55
C ARG A 109 5.51 -14.41 4.40
N PRO A 110 5.23 -15.32 5.34
CA PRO A 110 4.08 -15.15 6.21
C PRO A 110 4.23 -13.91 7.12
N LEU A 111 3.12 -13.23 7.37
CA LEU A 111 3.06 -12.22 8.42
C LEU A 111 3.18 -12.88 9.80
N THR A 112 3.90 -12.24 10.72
CA THR A 112 3.89 -12.66 12.12
C THR A 112 2.61 -12.19 12.83
N LYS A 113 2.27 -12.78 13.98
CA LYS A 113 1.12 -12.34 14.80
C LYS A 113 1.17 -10.82 15.11
N PRO A 114 2.31 -10.25 15.56
CA PRO A 114 2.43 -8.80 15.78
C PRO A 114 2.24 -7.97 14.51
N GLN A 115 2.76 -8.42 13.36
CA GLN A 115 2.62 -7.72 12.09
C GLN A 115 1.16 -7.65 11.63
N ARG A 116 0.42 -8.77 11.74
CA ARG A 116 -1.04 -8.79 11.48
C ARG A 116 -1.80 -7.82 12.38
N ALA A 117 -1.53 -7.88 13.69
CA ALA A 117 -2.19 -7.00 14.66
C ALA A 117 -1.89 -5.52 14.39
N TYR A 118 -0.64 -5.21 14.02
CA TYR A 118 -0.23 -3.87 13.63
C TYR A 118 -1.01 -3.36 12.42
N LEU A 119 -1.04 -4.12 11.32
CA LEU A 119 -1.77 -3.77 10.10
C LEU A 119 -3.24 -3.49 10.39
N ARG A 120 -3.93 -4.45 11.03
CA ARG A 120 -5.35 -4.30 11.41
C ARG A 120 -5.59 -3.06 12.25
N ARG A 121 -4.70 -2.76 13.20
CA ARG A 121 -4.81 -1.56 14.03
C ARG A 121 -4.71 -0.29 13.18
N GLN A 122 -3.72 -0.19 12.29
CA GLN A 122 -3.55 1.00 11.45
C GLN A 122 -4.77 1.24 10.55
N VAL A 123 -5.25 0.18 9.89
CA VAL A 123 -6.41 0.27 9.00
C VAL A 123 -7.67 0.65 9.77
N ARG A 124 -7.98 -0.05 10.87
CA ARG A 124 -9.15 0.24 11.70
C ARG A 124 -9.11 1.62 12.34
N THR A 125 -7.94 2.11 12.74
CA THR A 125 -7.79 3.48 13.25
C THR A 125 -8.13 4.48 12.16
N TYR A 126 -7.64 4.29 10.94
CA TYR A 126 -7.98 5.16 9.82
C TYR A 126 -9.48 5.15 9.51
N ILE A 127 -10.07 3.96 9.36
CA ILE A 127 -11.51 3.80 9.06
C ILE A 127 -12.37 4.44 10.15
N ARG A 128 -12.04 4.24 11.43
CA ARG A 128 -12.78 4.83 12.56
C ARG A 128 -12.68 6.34 12.61
N SER A 129 -11.50 6.90 12.32
CA SER A 129 -11.35 8.35 12.20
C SER A 129 -12.12 8.91 11.02
N GLY A 130 -12.49 8.06 10.06
CA GLY A 130 -13.37 8.35 8.94
C GLY A 130 -12.67 9.18 7.86
N PRO A 131 -12.72 8.78 6.58
CA PRO A 131 -12.52 9.73 5.51
C PRO A 131 -13.65 10.76 5.57
N SER A 132 -13.33 12.03 5.30
CA SER A 132 -14.35 13.09 5.22
C SER A 132 -15.40 12.77 4.14
N VAL A 133 -16.57 13.38 4.20
CA VAL A 133 -17.63 13.19 3.18
C VAL A 133 -17.11 13.50 1.78
N ASP A 134 -16.27 14.54 1.66
CA ASP A 134 -15.64 14.95 0.40
C ASP A 134 -14.64 13.89 -0.09
N GLU A 135 -13.87 13.30 0.83
CA GLU A 135 -12.92 12.23 0.51
C GLU A 135 -13.63 10.97 0.00
N ARG A 136 -14.81 10.66 0.57
CA ARG A 136 -15.64 9.53 0.11
C ARG A 136 -16.23 9.79 -1.26
N HIS A 137 -16.79 10.97 -1.52
CA HIS A 137 -17.34 11.33 -2.83
C HIS A 137 -16.26 11.31 -3.93
N ALA A 138 -15.11 11.94 -3.66
CA ALA A 138 -13.98 11.94 -4.59
C ALA A 138 -13.53 10.51 -4.91
N ARG A 139 -13.53 9.61 -3.92
CA ARG A 139 -13.18 8.20 -4.11
C ARG A 139 -14.24 7.43 -4.90
N SER A 140 -15.52 7.58 -4.58
CA SER A 140 -16.61 6.92 -5.31
C SER A 140 -16.60 7.30 -6.80
N SER A 141 -16.33 8.56 -7.13
CA SER A 141 -16.17 9.00 -8.51
C SER A 141 -15.00 8.29 -9.21
N ARG A 142 -13.86 8.14 -8.54
CA ARG A 142 -12.68 7.45 -9.09
C ARG A 142 -12.92 5.97 -9.34
N LEU A 143 -13.55 5.28 -8.38
CA LEU A 143 -13.88 3.85 -8.52
C LEU A 143 -14.83 3.65 -9.70
N ALA A 144 -15.85 4.50 -9.83
CA ALA A 144 -16.78 4.47 -10.96
C ALA A 144 -16.09 4.74 -12.32
N ASP A 145 -15.10 5.63 -12.38
CA ASP A 145 -14.33 5.86 -13.61
C ASP A 145 -13.36 4.70 -13.92
N ARG A 146 -12.81 4.04 -12.90
CA ARG A 146 -11.96 2.85 -13.05
C ARG A 146 -12.72 1.69 -13.69
N ASP A 147 -13.93 1.42 -13.21
CA ASP A 147 -14.80 0.34 -13.69
C ASP A 147 -15.34 0.60 -15.11
N ARG A 148 -15.22 1.83 -15.63
CA ARG A 148 -15.59 2.17 -17.02
C ARG A 148 -14.47 1.93 -18.03
N ILE A 149 -13.22 1.82 -17.57
CA ILE A 149 -12.03 1.70 -18.42
C ILE A 149 -11.51 0.25 -18.46
N ALA A 150 -11.91 -0.58 -17.48
CA ALA A 150 -11.63 -2.01 -17.41
C ALA A 150 -12.64 -2.84 -18.22
#